data_AF-A0A9W3CHR9-F1
#
_entry.id   AF-A0A9W3CHR9-F1
#
_cell.length_a   1.000
_cell.length_b   1.000
_cell.length_c   1.000
_cell.angle_alpha   90.00
_cell.angle_beta   90.00
_cell.angle_gamma   90.00
#
_symmetry.space_group_name_H-M   'P 1'
#
loop_
_entity.id
_entity.type
_entity.pdbx_description
1 polymer ?
#
loop_
_entity_poly.entity_id
_entity_poly.type
_entity_poly.pdbx_seq_one_letter_code
_entity_poly.pdbx_strand_id
1 'polypeptide(L)'
;MCCLVLERIRSIKASQGDLSVGLLSWAHNLLPVVSNKNCNPQSRDLILQLVETILSNPKARTILVSGAVRKGERLIPPPSFEILVQLTFPASSARVKATERFEAVYPLLKEVALAGAPGSKAMKQVTQQIFTSALRLAGEGNPVLAKAAAGIAVWAVTENVDCCKHWDNLYKENLEASVAVLKRLVEEWKEHSLKLSSSPSSTVTLNRTIKSFRLKNEEGICEGRGNGSLYREADKFCKVISGRLSSGSGCLKGTAITLVVLAAAGAAVLSSNREGATSELKSLVDSLELHQYYNAIITALKN
;
A
#
# COMPACT_ATOMS: atom_id res chain seq x y z
N MET A 1 -22.12 -23.66 -23.01
CA MET A 1 -21.03 -23.15 -22.15
C MET A 1 -20.09 -24.24 -21.63
N CYS A 2 -20.59 -25.44 -21.25
CA CYS A 2 -19.72 -26.52 -20.75
C CYS A 2 -18.65 -27.03 -21.74
N CYS A 3 -18.94 -27.21 -23.04
CA CYS A 3 -17.95 -27.74 -23.99
C CYS A 3 -16.73 -26.80 -24.16
N LEU A 4 -16.95 -25.49 -24.31
CA LEU A 4 -15.86 -24.51 -24.46
C LEU A 4 -14.98 -24.40 -23.20
N VAL A 5 -15.57 -24.49 -22.01
CA VAL A 5 -14.81 -24.49 -20.75
C VAL A 5 -13.98 -25.76 -20.62
N LEU A 6 -14.54 -26.93 -20.98
CA LEU A 6 -13.83 -28.20 -20.97
C LEU A 6 -12.70 -28.27 -22.01
N GLU A 7 -12.91 -27.72 -23.21
CA GLU A 7 -11.85 -27.61 -24.23
C GLU A 7 -10.71 -26.70 -23.79
N ARG A 8 -11.02 -25.55 -23.18
CA ARG A 8 -10.01 -24.65 -22.61
C ARG A 8 -9.24 -25.32 -21.46
N ILE A 9 -9.93 -26.05 -20.58
CA ILE A 9 -9.29 -26.81 -19.51
C ILE A 9 -8.41 -27.94 -20.07
N ARG A 10 -8.85 -28.64 -21.12
CA ARG A 10 -8.02 -29.65 -21.80
C ARG A 10 -6.78 -29.02 -22.45
N SER A 11 -6.92 -27.87 -23.09
CA SER A 11 -5.78 -27.15 -23.68
C SER A 11 -4.75 -26.75 -22.63
N ILE A 12 -5.18 -26.33 -21.43
CA ILE A 12 -4.28 -25.99 -20.33
C ILE A 12 -3.67 -27.25 -19.70
N LYS A 13 -4.45 -28.33 -19.57
CA LYS A 13 -3.90 -29.64 -19.17
C LYS A 13 -2.95 -30.22 -20.20
N ALA A 14 -3.06 -29.85 -21.48
CA ALA A 14 -2.13 -30.25 -22.53
C ALA A 14 -0.82 -29.43 -22.49
N SER A 15 -0.82 -28.22 -21.91
CA SER A 15 0.36 -27.35 -21.77
C SER A 15 1.22 -27.69 -20.55
N GLN A 16 1.33 -28.96 -20.14
CA GLN A 16 1.87 -29.49 -18.86
C GLN A 16 3.27 -29.02 -18.38
N GLY A 17 3.91 -28.00 -18.98
CA GLY A 17 5.23 -27.51 -18.55
C GLY A 17 5.30 -26.05 -18.08
N ASP A 18 4.33 -25.19 -18.40
CA ASP A 18 4.47 -23.74 -18.15
C ASP A 18 3.36 -23.20 -17.24
N LEU A 19 3.68 -23.07 -15.95
CA LEU A 19 2.76 -22.55 -14.92
C LEU A 19 2.24 -21.15 -15.27
N SER A 20 3.08 -20.31 -15.89
CA SER A 20 2.71 -18.95 -16.28
C SER A 20 1.66 -18.96 -17.39
N VAL A 21 1.80 -19.81 -18.40
CA VAL A 21 0.79 -19.94 -19.48
C VAL A 21 -0.54 -20.47 -18.93
N GLY A 22 -0.48 -21.43 -18.00
CA GLY A 22 -1.67 -21.94 -17.33
C GLY A 22 -2.40 -20.86 -16.54
N LEU A 23 -1.67 -20.07 -15.74
CA LEU A 23 -2.25 -18.99 -14.95
C LEU A 23 -2.77 -17.84 -15.82
N LEU A 24 -2.02 -17.44 -16.84
CA LEU A 24 -2.43 -16.43 -17.82
C LEU A 24 -3.78 -16.83 -18.44
N SER A 25 -3.87 -18.07 -18.93
CA SER A 25 -5.09 -18.61 -19.53
C SER A 25 -6.23 -18.64 -18.52
N TRP A 26 -5.99 -19.10 -17.30
CA TRP A 26 -7.00 -19.13 -16.25
C TRP A 26 -7.54 -17.73 -15.93
N ALA A 27 -6.67 -16.75 -15.71
CA ALA A 27 -7.06 -15.39 -15.31
C ALA A 27 -7.81 -14.62 -16.41
N HIS A 28 -7.40 -14.76 -17.67
CA HIS A 28 -8.03 -14.06 -18.80
C HIS A 28 -9.33 -14.69 -19.26
N ASN A 29 -9.41 -16.03 -19.21
CA ASN A 29 -10.45 -16.77 -19.93
C ASN A 29 -11.43 -17.51 -19.03
N LEU A 30 -11.00 -17.97 -17.85
CA LEU A 30 -11.80 -18.84 -16.99
C LEU A 30 -12.34 -18.08 -15.78
N LEU A 31 -11.52 -17.25 -15.14
CA LEU A 31 -11.94 -16.46 -13.99
C LEU A 31 -13.17 -15.58 -14.28
N PRO A 32 -13.27 -14.87 -15.43
CA PRO A 32 -14.48 -14.09 -15.76
C PRO A 32 -15.75 -14.94 -15.93
N VAL A 33 -15.60 -16.22 -16.28
CA VAL A 33 -16.72 -17.16 -16.35
C VAL A 33 -17.19 -17.49 -14.94
N VAL A 34 -16.29 -17.61 -13.97
CA VAL A 34 -16.66 -17.94 -12.57
C VAL A 34 -17.45 -16.82 -11.90
N SER A 35 -17.14 -15.56 -12.19
CA SER A 35 -17.89 -14.40 -11.70
C SER A 35 -19.30 -14.29 -12.29
N ASN A 36 -19.60 -15.01 -13.38
CA ASN A 36 -20.94 -15.00 -13.94
C ASN A 36 -21.90 -15.81 -13.03
N LYS A 37 -23.04 -15.21 -12.69
CA LYS A 37 -24.10 -15.85 -11.89
C LYS A 37 -24.60 -17.15 -12.50
N ASN A 38 -24.50 -17.31 -13.82
CA ASN A 38 -24.91 -18.50 -14.57
C ASN A 38 -23.83 -19.59 -14.64
N CYS A 39 -22.68 -19.41 -13.99
CA CYS A 39 -21.64 -20.44 -13.93
C CYS A 39 -22.13 -21.62 -13.08
N ASN A 40 -22.30 -22.78 -13.72
CA ASN A 40 -22.75 -23.97 -13.03
C ASN A 40 -21.68 -24.45 -12.02
N PRO A 41 -22.09 -25.10 -10.91
CA PRO A 41 -21.17 -25.52 -9.84
C PRO A 41 -20.03 -26.41 -10.32
N GLN A 42 -20.28 -27.32 -11.27
CA GLN A 42 -19.26 -28.22 -11.81
C GLN A 42 -18.18 -27.48 -12.59
N SER A 43 -18.55 -26.50 -13.41
CA SER A 43 -17.60 -25.68 -14.15
C SER A 43 -16.76 -24.83 -13.18
N ARG A 44 -17.40 -24.25 -12.17
CA ARG A 44 -16.71 -23.50 -11.11
C ARG A 44 -15.70 -24.38 -10.37
N ASP A 45 -16.09 -25.61 -10.03
CA ASP A 45 -15.24 -26.58 -9.34
C ASP A 45 -13.99 -26.93 -10.16
N LEU A 46 -14.16 -27.25 -11.44
CA LEU A 46 -13.05 -27.56 -12.35
C LEU A 46 -12.11 -26.37 -12.57
N ILE A 47 -12.65 -25.15 -12.67
CA ILE A 47 -11.84 -23.94 -12.84
C ILE A 47 -11.00 -23.67 -11.59
N LEU A 48 -11.56 -23.87 -10.39
CA LEU A 48 -10.81 -23.75 -9.13
C LEU A 48 -9.76 -24.86 -8.99
N GLN A 49 -10.11 -26.10 -9.33
CA GLN A 49 -9.17 -27.23 -9.26
C GLN A 49 -7.96 -27.00 -10.15
N LEU A 50 -8.14 -26.36 -11.30
CA LEU A 50 -7.05 -26.01 -12.20
C LEU A 50 -6.06 -25.05 -11.55
N VAL A 51 -6.52 -23.94 -10.97
CA VAL A 51 -5.60 -22.97 -10.34
C VAL A 51 -4.96 -23.57 -9.09
N GLU A 52 -5.69 -24.34 -8.30
CA GLU A 52 -5.13 -25.06 -7.15
C GLU A 52 -3.99 -26.00 -7.59
N THR A 53 -4.17 -26.71 -8.71
CA THR A 53 -3.13 -27.59 -9.25
C THR A 53 -1.88 -26.80 -9.66
N ILE A 54 -2.06 -25.64 -10.31
CA ILE A 54 -0.95 -24.75 -10.69
C ILE A 54 -0.20 -24.27 -9.44
N LEU A 55 -0.92 -23.82 -8.42
CA LEU A 55 -0.33 -23.27 -7.20
C LEU A 55 0.24 -24.33 -6.26
N SER A 56 -0.21 -25.59 -6.37
CA SER A 56 0.34 -26.73 -5.61
C SER A 56 1.77 -27.09 -6.02
N ASN A 57 2.27 -26.56 -7.15
CA ASN A 57 3.67 -26.75 -7.52
C ASN A 57 4.59 -26.02 -6.53
N PRO A 58 5.61 -26.68 -5.94
CA PRO A 58 6.46 -26.06 -4.91
C PRO A 58 7.25 -24.85 -5.41
N LYS A 59 7.45 -24.72 -6.73
CA LYS A 59 8.13 -23.57 -7.36
C LYS A 59 7.14 -22.52 -7.90
N ALA A 60 5.83 -22.70 -7.72
CA ALA A 60 4.80 -21.82 -8.29
C ALA A 60 5.03 -20.36 -7.89
N ARG A 61 5.28 -20.10 -6.61
CA ARG A 61 5.51 -18.72 -6.13
C ARG A 61 6.67 -18.06 -6.87
N THR A 62 7.83 -18.68 -6.88
CA THR A 62 9.03 -18.14 -7.54
C THR A 62 8.79 -17.92 -9.04
N ILE A 63 8.21 -18.91 -9.74
CA ILE A 63 8.00 -18.85 -11.19
C ILE A 63 6.96 -17.77 -11.55
N LEU A 64 5.82 -17.74 -10.84
CA LEU A 64 4.71 -16.86 -11.19
C LEU A 64 4.95 -15.41 -10.80
N VAL A 65 5.62 -15.15 -9.67
CA VAL A 65 5.93 -13.79 -9.22
C VAL A 65 7.05 -13.18 -10.06
N SER A 66 8.11 -13.93 -10.35
CA SER A 66 9.18 -13.45 -11.25
C SER A 66 8.70 -13.31 -12.69
N GLY A 67 7.81 -14.19 -13.14
CA GLY A 67 7.19 -14.18 -14.46
C GLY A 67 5.85 -13.45 -14.54
N ALA A 68 5.54 -12.56 -13.59
CA ALA A 68 4.23 -11.91 -13.49
C ALA A 68 3.86 -11.06 -14.72
N VAL A 69 4.88 -10.62 -15.48
CA VAL A 69 4.73 -9.98 -16.79
C VAL A 69 5.50 -10.80 -17.82
N ARG A 70 4.81 -11.31 -18.84
CA ARG A 70 5.38 -12.14 -19.90
C ARG A 70 5.01 -11.56 -21.26
N LYS A 71 6.01 -11.26 -22.09
CA LYS A 71 5.83 -10.67 -23.43
C LYS A 71 4.93 -9.41 -23.44
N GLY A 72 5.02 -8.61 -22.38
CA GLY A 72 4.19 -7.40 -22.21
C GLY A 72 2.82 -7.64 -21.59
N GLU A 73 2.38 -8.89 -21.43
CA GLU A 73 1.10 -9.26 -20.84
C GLU A 73 1.27 -9.65 -19.37
N ARG A 74 0.33 -9.27 -18.51
CA ARG A 74 0.32 -9.64 -17.09
C ARG A 74 -0.36 -10.97 -16.90
N LEU A 75 0.18 -11.86 -16.06
CA LEU A 75 -0.48 -13.12 -15.74
C LEU A 75 -1.88 -12.91 -15.17
N ILE A 76 -2.04 -11.89 -14.31
CA ILE A 76 -3.32 -11.46 -13.77
C ILE A 76 -3.49 -9.96 -14.06
N PRO A 77 -4.28 -9.58 -15.08
CA PRO A 77 -4.53 -8.18 -15.40
C PRO A 77 -5.48 -7.55 -14.37
N PRO A 78 -5.53 -6.20 -14.26
CA PRO A 78 -6.37 -5.52 -13.26
C PRO A 78 -7.85 -5.95 -13.22
N PRO A 79 -8.55 -6.16 -14.36
CA PRO A 79 -9.95 -6.63 -14.31
C PRO A 79 -10.10 -8.03 -13.70
N SER A 80 -9.17 -8.94 -13.99
CA SER A 80 -9.16 -10.28 -13.39
C SER A 80 -8.82 -10.23 -11.90
N PHE A 81 -7.93 -9.32 -11.50
CA PHE A 81 -7.62 -9.11 -10.09
C PHE A 81 -8.82 -8.56 -9.32
N GLU A 82 -9.58 -7.64 -9.90
CA GLU A 82 -10.83 -7.14 -9.32
C GLU A 82 -11.84 -8.27 -9.07
N ILE A 83 -12.07 -9.12 -10.08
CA ILE A 83 -12.94 -10.30 -9.96
C ILE A 83 -12.46 -11.22 -8.84
N LEU A 84 -11.13 -11.47 -8.76
CA LEU A 84 -10.56 -12.29 -7.71
C LEU A 84 -10.87 -11.72 -6.32
N VAL A 85 -10.68 -10.42 -6.11
CA VAL A 85 -10.97 -9.75 -4.83
C VAL A 85 -12.45 -9.91 -4.46
N GLN A 86 -13.38 -9.70 -5.40
CA GLN A 86 -14.81 -9.86 -5.15
C GLN A 86 -15.21 -11.31 -4.80
N LEU A 87 -14.61 -12.29 -5.49
CA LEU A 87 -14.88 -13.72 -5.24
C LEU A 87 -14.28 -14.22 -3.93
N THR A 88 -13.17 -13.62 -3.48
CA THR A 88 -12.53 -13.95 -2.20
C THR A 88 -13.27 -13.32 -1.02
N PHE A 89 -13.81 -12.10 -1.17
CA PHE A 89 -14.44 -11.35 -0.07
C PHE A 89 -15.93 -11.05 -0.31
N PRO A 90 -16.78 -12.05 -0.58
CA PRO A 90 -18.22 -11.80 -0.74
C PRO A 90 -18.85 -11.39 0.59
N ALA A 91 -20.08 -10.84 0.53
CA ALA A 91 -20.86 -10.59 1.73
C ALA A 91 -21.11 -11.90 2.49
N SER A 92 -21.23 -11.87 3.82
CA SER A 92 -21.40 -13.07 4.63
C SER A 92 -22.55 -13.96 4.17
N SER A 93 -23.66 -13.36 3.72
CA SER A 93 -24.84 -14.06 3.18
C SER A 93 -24.61 -14.72 1.81
N ALA A 94 -23.57 -14.30 1.07
CA ALA A 94 -23.22 -14.82 -0.24
C ALA A 94 -22.05 -15.83 -0.20
N ARG A 95 -21.52 -16.13 1.00
CA ARG A 95 -20.45 -17.12 1.17
C ARG A 95 -20.96 -18.52 0.83
N VAL A 96 -20.23 -19.19 -0.06
CA VAL A 96 -20.44 -20.58 -0.47
C VAL A 96 -19.15 -21.39 -0.26
N LYS A 97 -19.20 -22.73 -0.38
CA LYS A 97 -18.00 -23.60 -0.26
C LYS A 97 -16.84 -23.20 -1.17
N ALA A 98 -17.13 -22.64 -2.36
CA ALA A 98 -16.10 -22.14 -3.26
C ALA A 98 -15.32 -20.93 -2.71
N THR A 99 -15.90 -20.17 -1.77
CA THR A 99 -15.26 -19.00 -1.15
C THR A 99 -13.98 -19.39 -0.42
N GLU A 100 -14.01 -20.46 0.36
CA GLU A 100 -12.85 -20.96 1.12
C GLU A 100 -11.69 -21.34 0.19
N ARG A 101 -12.01 -21.87 -1.00
CA ARG A 101 -11.02 -22.19 -2.03
C ARG A 101 -10.40 -20.93 -2.62
N PHE A 102 -11.20 -19.89 -2.89
CA PHE A 102 -10.68 -18.58 -3.29
C PHE A 102 -9.81 -17.94 -2.22
N GLU A 103 -10.19 -18.03 -0.95
CA GLU A 103 -9.39 -17.55 0.18
C GLU A 103 -8.04 -18.25 0.28
N ALA A 104 -7.99 -19.57 0.02
CA ALA A 104 -6.76 -20.34 0.04
C ALA A 104 -5.77 -19.93 -1.07
N VAL A 105 -6.26 -19.69 -2.29
CA VAL A 105 -5.39 -19.32 -3.44
C VAL A 105 -5.07 -17.83 -3.49
N TYR A 106 -5.90 -16.98 -2.87
CA TYR A 106 -5.82 -15.52 -2.97
C TYR A 106 -4.46 -14.92 -2.60
N PRO A 107 -3.78 -15.30 -1.50
CA PRO A 107 -2.53 -14.64 -1.09
C PRO A 107 -1.47 -14.67 -2.19
N LEU A 108 -1.26 -15.83 -2.82
CA LEU A 108 -0.28 -15.97 -3.90
C LEU A 108 -0.75 -15.27 -5.17
N LEU A 109 -2.03 -15.40 -5.54
CA LEU A 109 -2.56 -14.71 -6.73
C LEU A 109 -2.51 -13.18 -6.59
N LYS A 110 -2.75 -12.64 -5.39
CA LYS A 110 -2.55 -11.22 -5.08
C LYS A 110 -1.09 -10.83 -5.30
N GLU A 111 -0.14 -11.60 -4.77
CA GLU A 111 1.28 -11.31 -4.97
C GLU A 111 1.65 -11.26 -6.45
N VAL A 112 1.18 -12.21 -7.26
CA VAL A 112 1.38 -12.24 -8.71
C VAL A 112 0.73 -11.03 -9.40
N ALA A 113 -0.49 -10.66 -9.04
CA ALA A 113 -1.21 -9.53 -9.64
C ALA A 113 -0.52 -8.19 -9.37
N LEU A 114 0.05 -8.02 -8.17
CA LEU A 114 0.71 -6.80 -7.72
C LEU A 114 2.20 -6.74 -8.12
N ALA A 115 2.79 -7.84 -8.59
CA ALA A 115 4.19 -7.90 -9.00
C ALA A 115 4.46 -7.10 -10.30
N GLY A 116 5.67 -6.59 -10.43
CA GLY A 116 6.12 -5.83 -11.61
C GLY A 116 7.30 -4.93 -11.27
N ALA A 117 7.93 -4.35 -12.30
CA ALA A 117 9.06 -3.43 -12.11
C ALA A 117 8.58 -2.10 -11.48
N PRO A 118 8.98 -1.78 -10.24
CA PRO A 118 8.56 -0.55 -9.55
C PRO A 118 8.96 0.69 -10.36
N GLY A 119 8.11 1.72 -10.35
CA GLY A 119 8.38 2.99 -11.03
C GLY A 119 8.30 2.99 -12.56
N SER A 120 8.23 1.81 -13.21
CA SER A 120 8.08 1.72 -14.67
C SER A 120 6.76 2.35 -15.15
N LYS A 121 6.75 2.90 -16.38
CA LYS A 121 5.55 3.52 -16.98
C LYS A 121 4.36 2.56 -16.99
N ALA A 122 4.58 1.30 -17.38
CA ALA A 122 3.55 0.27 -17.39
C ALA A 122 3.02 -0.04 -15.98
N MET A 123 3.91 -0.12 -14.98
CA MET A 123 3.48 -0.35 -13.59
C MET A 123 2.66 0.84 -13.07
N LYS A 124 3.06 2.08 -13.34
CA LYS A 124 2.28 3.26 -12.93
C LYS A 124 0.84 3.23 -13.45
N GLN A 125 0.65 2.89 -14.73
CA GLN A 125 -0.68 2.77 -15.34
C GLN A 125 -1.50 1.65 -14.68
N VAL A 126 -0.89 0.48 -14.47
CA VAL A 126 -1.55 -0.67 -13.83
C VAL A 126 -1.93 -0.35 -12.39
N THR A 127 -1.03 0.23 -11.62
CA THR A 127 -1.29 0.66 -10.24
C THR A 127 -2.44 1.66 -10.17
N GLN A 128 -2.55 2.58 -11.13
CA GLN A 128 -3.68 3.52 -11.19
C GLN A 128 -5.01 2.82 -11.48
N GLN A 129 -5.04 1.83 -12.38
CA GLN A 129 -6.25 1.02 -12.62
C GLN A 129 -6.64 0.22 -11.37
N ILE A 130 -5.67 -0.44 -10.73
CA ILE A 130 -5.89 -1.19 -9.49
C ILE A 130 -6.41 -0.27 -8.38
N PHE A 131 -5.84 0.93 -8.23
CA PHE A 131 -6.30 1.93 -7.27
C PHE A 131 -7.77 2.30 -7.53
N THR A 132 -8.13 2.56 -8.78
CA THR A 132 -9.49 2.95 -9.17
C THR A 132 -10.51 1.88 -8.82
N SER A 133 -10.24 0.63 -9.21
CA SER A 133 -11.11 -0.51 -8.85
C SER A 133 -11.17 -0.72 -7.34
N ALA A 134 -10.03 -0.68 -6.64
CA ALA A 134 -9.98 -0.88 -5.20
C ALA A 134 -10.71 0.22 -4.42
N LEU A 135 -10.64 1.48 -4.87
CA LEU A 135 -11.40 2.58 -4.27
C LEU A 135 -12.89 2.33 -4.46
N ARG A 136 -13.35 1.95 -5.67
CA ARG A 136 -14.77 1.62 -5.90
C ARG A 136 -15.23 0.47 -5.00
N LEU A 137 -14.50 -0.65 -4.98
CA LEU A 137 -14.82 -1.81 -4.15
C LEU A 137 -14.87 -1.47 -2.65
N ALA A 138 -14.07 -0.51 -2.19
CA ALA A 138 -14.09 -0.05 -0.80
C ALA A 138 -15.40 0.65 -0.40
N GLY A 139 -16.18 1.12 -1.37
CA GLY A 139 -17.47 1.79 -1.15
C GLY A 139 -18.70 0.91 -1.40
N GLU A 140 -18.56 -0.39 -1.66
CA GLU A 140 -19.70 -1.26 -2.01
C GLU A 140 -20.54 -1.74 -0.80
N GLY A 141 -20.34 -1.16 0.39
CA GLY A 141 -21.13 -1.46 1.59
C GLY A 141 -20.89 -2.82 2.24
N ASN A 142 -20.01 -3.66 1.67
CA ASN A 142 -19.56 -4.91 2.30
C ASN A 142 -18.29 -4.66 3.14
N PRO A 143 -18.35 -4.75 4.49
CA PRO A 143 -17.21 -4.40 5.35
C PRO A 143 -15.99 -5.30 5.17
N VAL A 144 -16.17 -6.57 4.81
CA VAL A 144 -15.07 -7.52 4.60
C VAL A 144 -14.33 -7.17 3.30
N LEU A 145 -15.08 -6.95 2.22
CA LEU A 145 -14.54 -6.49 0.94
C LEU A 145 -13.90 -5.11 1.09
N ALA A 146 -14.55 -4.20 1.79
CA ALA A 146 -14.07 -2.83 1.96
C ALA A 146 -12.72 -2.79 2.67
N LYS A 147 -12.53 -3.61 3.71
CA LYS A 147 -11.25 -3.74 4.40
C LYS A 147 -10.14 -4.23 3.46
N ALA A 148 -10.42 -5.26 2.67
CA ALA A 148 -9.45 -5.83 1.73
C ALA A 148 -9.09 -4.84 0.60
N ALA A 149 -10.11 -4.22 0.02
CA ALA A 149 -9.98 -3.24 -1.05
C ALA A 149 -9.26 -1.96 -0.58
N ALA A 150 -9.55 -1.48 0.63
CA ALA A 150 -8.84 -0.35 1.22
C ALA A 150 -7.33 -0.64 1.37
N GLY A 151 -6.94 -1.85 1.78
CA GLY A 151 -5.53 -2.25 1.84
C GLY A 151 -4.85 -2.25 0.46
N ILE A 152 -5.57 -2.66 -0.59
CA ILE A 152 -5.07 -2.62 -1.98
C ILE A 152 -4.94 -1.16 -2.46
N ALA A 153 -5.90 -0.30 -2.14
CA ALA A 153 -5.84 1.12 -2.50
C ALA A 153 -4.66 1.83 -1.80
N VAL A 154 -4.41 1.52 -0.52
CA VAL A 154 -3.23 2.00 0.21
C VAL A 154 -1.94 1.52 -0.44
N TRP A 155 -1.82 0.23 -0.75
CA TRP A 155 -0.69 -0.29 -1.51
C TRP A 155 -0.48 0.46 -2.84
N ALA A 156 -1.56 0.75 -3.57
CA ALA A 156 -1.44 1.42 -4.85
C ALA A 156 -0.97 2.88 -4.71
N VAL A 157 -1.38 3.59 -3.65
CA VAL A 157 -0.88 4.94 -3.33
C VAL A 157 0.60 4.92 -2.96
N THR A 158 1.06 3.90 -2.23
CA THR A 158 2.45 3.79 -1.79
C THR A 158 3.38 3.33 -2.92
N GLU A 159 2.86 2.52 -3.85
CA GLU A 159 3.56 2.09 -5.06
C GLU A 159 3.66 3.19 -6.12
N ASN A 160 2.59 3.99 -6.29
CA ASN A 160 2.54 5.09 -7.23
C ASN A 160 1.80 6.28 -6.63
N VAL A 161 2.54 7.30 -6.19
CA VAL A 161 1.95 8.50 -5.58
C VAL A 161 1.10 9.33 -6.56
N ASP A 162 1.21 9.11 -7.87
CA ASP A 162 0.29 9.73 -8.84
C ASP A 162 -1.16 9.29 -8.62
N CYS A 163 -1.40 8.14 -7.96
CA CYS A 163 -2.72 7.71 -7.51
C CYS A 163 -3.38 8.75 -6.59
N CYS A 164 -2.60 9.54 -5.82
CA CYS A 164 -3.16 10.61 -4.98
C CYS A 164 -3.87 11.69 -5.80
N LYS A 165 -3.35 12.04 -6.98
CA LYS A 165 -4.01 13.02 -7.87
C LYS A 165 -5.35 12.48 -8.37
N HIS A 166 -5.38 11.19 -8.72
CA HIS A 166 -6.60 10.53 -9.15
C HIS A 166 -7.62 10.43 -8.02
N TRP A 167 -7.16 10.06 -6.82
CA TRP A 167 -7.98 10.04 -5.61
C TRP A 167 -8.59 11.40 -5.31
N ASP A 168 -7.82 12.48 -5.49
CA ASP A 168 -8.30 13.84 -5.26
C ASP A 168 -9.52 14.19 -6.11
N ASN A 169 -9.51 13.79 -7.37
CA ASN A 169 -10.63 14.02 -8.30
C ASN A 169 -11.87 13.18 -7.92
N LEU A 170 -11.68 11.94 -7.46
CA LEU A 170 -12.76 11.01 -7.14
C LEU A 170 -13.32 11.16 -5.71
N TYR A 171 -12.70 12.00 -4.88
CA TYR A 171 -12.91 12.03 -3.43
C TYR A 171 -14.37 12.24 -3.00
N LYS A 172 -15.00 13.32 -3.50
CA LYS A 172 -16.37 13.69 -3.11
C LYS A 172 -17.39 12.64 -3.57
N GLU A 173 -17.17 12.04 -4.73
CA GLU A 173 -18.02 10.99 -5.32
C GLU A 173 -17.87 9.64 -4.60
N ASN A 174 -16.71 9.39 -3.98
CA ASN A 174 -16.36 8.14 -3.32
C ASN A 174 -16.01 8.36 -1.84
N LEU A 175 -16.80 9.19 -1.15
CA LEU A 175 -16.47 9.63 0.21
C LEU A 175 -16.41 8.46 1.21
N GLU A 176 -17.40 7.56 1.19
CA GLU A 176 -17.43 6.38 2.06
C GLU A 176 -16.21 5.46 1.83
N ALA A 177 -15.91 5.17 0.55
CA ALA A 177 -14.71 4.44 0.18
C ALA A 177 -13.44 5.16 0.66
N SER A 178 -13.38 6.48 0.49
CA SER A 178 -12.23 7.28 0.91
C SER A 178 -12.04 7.26 2.43
N VAL A 179 -13.12 7.26 3.21
CA VAL A 179 -13.05 7.05 4.67
C VAL A 179 -12.39 5.71 4.99
N ALA A 180 -12.81 4.62 4.33
CA ALA A 180 -12.21 3.30 4.53
C ALA A 180 -10.71 3.27 4.17
N VAL A 181 -10.31 3.89 3.05
CA VAL A 181 -8.91 3.97 2.62
C VAL A 181 -8.08 4.83 3.60
N LEU A 182 -8.59 5.99 4.02
CA LEU A 182 -7.93 6.87 4.99
C LEU A 182 -7.75 6.20 6.35
N LYS A 183 -8.80 5.52 6.83
CA LYS A 183 -8.74 4.71 8.04
C LYS A 183 -7.66 3.64 7.94
N ARG A 184 -7.62 2.89 6.83
CA ARG A 184 -6.61 1.85 6.61
C ARG A 184 -5.20 2.41 6.57
N LEU A 185 -5.00 3.54 5.89
CA LEU A 185 -3.71 4.24 5.86
C LEU A 185 -3.27 4.70 7.25
N VAL A 186 -4.20 5.09 8.12
CA VAL A 186 -3.91 5.44 9.52
C VAL A 186 -3.54 4.20 10.34
N GLU A 187 -4.26 3.09 10.18
CA GLU A 187 -3.98 1.83 10.87
C GLU A 187 -2.61 1.25 10.49
N GLU A 188 -2.29 1.21 9.20
CA GLU A 188 -1.09 0.58 8.65
C GLU A 188 0.08 1.56 8.44
N TRP A 189 0.01 2.76 9.00
CA TRP A 189 0.98 3.82 8.69
C TRP A 189 2.44 3.41 8.90
N LYS A 190 2.74 2.62 9.94
CA LYS A 190 4.11 2.16 10.20
C LYS A 190 4.68 1.28 9.08
N GLU A 191 3.82 0.53 8.39
CA GLU A 191 4.19 -0.35 7.29
C GLU A 191 4.48 0.45 6.02
N HIS A 192 3.70 1.51 5.78
CA HIS A 192 3.73 2.27 4.54
C HIS A 192 4.59 3.54 4.61
N SER A 193 4.85 4.07 5.80
CA SER A 193 5.51 5.36 5.98
C SER A 193 6.90 5.41 5.37
N LEU A 194 7.70 4.35 5.52
CA LEU A 194 9.04 4.26 4.94
C LEU A 194 9.02 4.38 3.42
N LYS A 195 8.03 3.77 2.76
CA LYS A 195 7.88 3.85 1.30
C LYS A 195 7.40 5.24 0.88
N LEU A 196 6.48 5.84 1.63
CA LEU A 196 5.98 7.20 1.37
C LEU A 196 7.03 8.30 1.63
N SER A 197 7.93 8.07 2.59
CA SER A 197 9.04 8.96 2.93
C SER A 197 10.30 8.72 2.10
N SER A 198 10.41 7.58 1.41
CA SER A 198 11.55 7.24 0.55
C SER A 198 11.83 8.28 -0.54
N SER A 199 10.81 9.04 -0.94
CA SER A 199 10.94 10.15 -1.87
C SER A 199 10.28 11.43 -1.32
N PRO A 200 11.01 12.56 -1.26
CA PRO A 200 10.44 13.85 -0.89
C PRO A 200 9.23 14.24 -1.76
N SER A 201 9.25 13.91 -3.06
CA SER A 201 8.13 14.21 -3.96
C SER A 201 6.86 13.45 -3.58
N SER A 202 7.00 12.21 -3.09
CA SER A 202 5.88 11.39 -2.64
C SER A 202 5.25 11.96 -1.38
N THR A 203 6.08 12.33 -0.40
CA THR A 203 5.60 12.99 0.83
C THR A 203 4.89 14.31 0.53
N VAL A 204 5.45 15.15 -0.34
CA VAL A 204 4.83 16.43 -0.76
C VAL A 204 3.49 16.20 -1.46
N THR A 205 3.41 15.21 -2.35
CA THR A 205 2.18 14.91 -3.10
C THR A 205 1.07 14.39 -2.19
N LEU A 206 1.40 13.47 -1.27
CA LEU A 206 0.44 13.00 -0.27
C LEU A 206 -0.02 14.15 0.64
N ASN A 207 0.91 14.98 1.14
CA ASN A 207 0.57 16.13 1.99
C ASN A 207 -0.39 17.09 1.29
N ARG A 208 -0.11 17.45 0.02
CA ARG A 208 -1.01 18.29 -0.79
C ARG A 208 -2.41 17.67 -0.92
N THR A 209 -2.48 16.37 -1.16
CA THR A 209 -3.74 15.64 -1.32
C THR A 209 -4.54 15.60 -0.01
N ILE A 210 -3.88 15.31 1.11
CA ILE A 210 -4.53 15.33 2.43
C ILE A 210 -5.02 16.74 2.79
N LYS A 211 -4.27 17.80 2.45
CA LYS A 211 -4.73 19.18 2.62
C LYS A 211 -5.98 19.48 1.77
N SER A 212 -5.99 19.02 0.51
CA SER A 212 -7.16 19.14 -0.37
C SER A 212 -8.39 18.44 0.22
N PHE A 213 -8.23 17.21 0.73
CA PHE A 213 -9.31 16.49 1.42
C PHE A 213 -9.86 17.26 2.62
N ARG A 214 -8.99 17.85 3.44
CA ARG A 214 -9.43 18.65 4.59
C ARG A 214 -10.30 19.84 4.17
N LEU A 215 -9.91 20.56 3.11
CA LEU A 215 -10.74 21.66 2.58
C LEU A 215 -12.10 21.15 2.08
N LYS A 216 -12.11 20.05 1.31
CA LYS A 216 -13.35 19.42 0.83
C LYS A 216 -14.24 18.92 1.96
N ASN A 217 -13.65 18.46 3.07
CA ASN A 217 -14.37 18.03 4.27
C ASN A 217 -14.98 19.21 5.02
N GLU A 218 -14.23 20.31 5.19
CA GLU A 218 -14.71 21.53 5.81
C GLU A 218 -15.92 22.10 5.03
N GLU A 219 -15.82 22.19 3.71
CA GLU A 219 -16.94 22.54 2.83
C GLU A 219 -18.15 21.61 3.04
N GLY A 220 -17.92 20.29 2.98
CA GLY A 220 -18.98 19.27 3.12
C GLY A 220 -19.65 19.25 4.50
N ILE A 221 -18.96 19.68 5.55
CA ILE A 221 -19.51 19.83 6.91
C ILE A 221 -20.38 21.08 6.99
N CYS A 222 -19.92 22.20 6.42
CA CYS A 222 -20.64 23.48 6.44
C CYS A 222 -21.91 23.47 5.58
N GLU A 223 -21.92 22.75 4.45
CA GLU A 223 -23.05 22.67 3.55
C GLU A 223 -24.28 21.91 4.12
N GLY A 224 -24.16 21.24 5.27
CA GLY A 224 -25.29 20.58 5.95
C GLY A 224 -25.94 19.43 5.15
N ARG A 225 -25.32 18.93 4.08
CA ARG A 225 -25.82 17.78 3.32
C ARG A 225 -25.79 16.50 4.16
N GLY A 226 -26.60 15.51 3.80
CA GLY A 226 -26.78 14.23 4.52
C GLY A 226 -25.51 13.42 4.83
N ASN A 227 -24.36 13.77 4.25
CA ASN A 227 -23.07 13.10 4.45
C ASN A 227 -22.14 13.80 5.46
N GLY A 228 -22.63 14.78 6.25
CA GLY A 228 -21.80 15.53 7.20
C GLY A 228 -21.05 14.66 8.23
N SER A 229 -21.57 13.47 8.57
CA SER A 229 -20.88 12.49 9.42
C SER A 229 -19.64 11.90 8.75
N LEU A 230 -19.74 11.48 7.48
CA LEU A 230 -18.64 10.93 6.70
C LEU A 230 -17.52 11.96 6.51
N TYR A 231 -17.87 13.22 6.22
CA TYR A 231 -16.88 14.29 6.10
C TYR A 231 -16.13 14.55 7.42
N ARG A 232 -16.82 14.52 8.57
CA ARG A 232 -16.17 14.62 9.89
C ARG A 232 -15.23 13.45 10.17
N GLU A 233 -15.65 12.24 9.82
CA GLU A 233 -14.82 11.05 10.01
C GLU A 233 -13.58 11.08 9.10
N ALA A 234 -13.75 11.45 7.83
CA ALA A 234 -12.64 11.59 6.90
C ALA A 234 -11.63 12.67 7.36
N ASP A 235 -12.11 13.82 7.84
CA ASP A 235 -11.26 14.89 8.37
C ASP A 235 -10.46 14.44 9.60
N LYS A 236 -11.06 13.63 10.49
CA LYS A 236 -10.35 13.03 11.63
C LYS A 236 -9.13 12.23 11.15
N PHE A 237 -9.28 11.37 10.15
CA PHE A 237 -8.16 10.59 9.61
C PHE A 237 -7.15 11.50 8.89
N CYS A 238 -7.61 12.49 8.13
CA CYS A 238 -6.73 13.46 7.46
C CYS A 238 -5.85 14.25 8.45
N LYS A 239 -6.40 14.65 9.60
CA LYS A 239 -5.66 15.32 10.68
C LYS A 239 -4.56 14.42 11.25
N VAL A 240 -4.87 13.14 11.50
CA VAL A 240 -3.88 12.16 11.99
C VAL A 240 -2.75 11.98 10.96
N ILE A 241 -3.08 11.82 9.68
CA ILE A 241 -2.08 11.69 8.61
C ILE A 241 -1.22 12.95 8.50
N SER A 242 -1.84 14.13 8.53
CA SER A 242 -1.13 15.42 8.48
C SER A 242 -0.14 15.57 9.64
N GLY A 243 -0.54 15.19 10.85
CA GLY A 243 0.32 15.20 12.03
C GLY A 243 1.54 14.30 11.85
N ARG A 244 1.33 13.09 11.33
CA ARG A 244 2.40 12.11 11.07
C ARG A 244 3.36 12.54 9.97
N LEU A 245 2.86 13.18 8.91
CA LEU A 245 3.68 13.77 7.85
C LEU A 245 4.52 14.94 8.37
N SER A 246 4.01 15.70 9.32
CA SER A 246 4.72 16.83 9.92
C SER A 246 5.79 16.36 10.91
N SER A 247 5.48 15.34 11.73
CA SER A 247 6.42 14.76 12.70
C SER A 247 7.59 14.02 12.05
N GLY A 248 7.43 13.55 10.80
CA GLY A 248 8.50 12.92 10.01
C GLY A 248 9.63 13.87 9.57
N SER A 249 9.47 15.18 9.73
CA SER A 249 10.53 16.18 9.44
C SER A 249 11.16 16.80 10.70
N GLY A 250 10.71 16.43 11.90
CA GLY A 250 11.05 17.16 13.12
C GLY A 250 11.06 16.31 14.38
N CYS A 251 12.12 15.53 14.58
CA CYS A 251 12.62 15.21 15.92
C CYS A 251 14.11 14.80 15.88
N LEU A 252 14.97 15.69 15.37
CA LEU A 252 16.40 15.73 15.73
C LEU A 252 16.71 16.92 16.66
N LYS A 253 15.71 17.74 16.99
CA LYS A 253 15.89 18.91 17.87
C LYS A 253 15.75 18.58 19.37
N GLY A 254 15.32 17.36 19.73
CA GLY A 254 15.14 16.94 21.12
C GLY A 254 16.40 16.39 21.80
N THR A 255 17.40 15.94 21.05
CA THR A 255 18.64 15.38 21.60
C THR A 255 19.79 16.39 21.70
N ALA A 256 19.74 17.49 20.94
CA ALA A 256 20.77 18.53 21.02
C ALA A 256 20.62 19.45 22.24
N ILE A 257 19.39 19.69 22.73
CA ILE A 257 19.15 20.62 23.86
C ILE A 257 19.54 19.98 25.20
N THR A 258 19.41 18.66 25.35
CA THR A 258 19.78 17.95 26.58
C THR A 258 21.30 17.90 26.78
N LEU A 259 22.10 17.90 25.71
CA LEU A 259 23.57 17.89 25.80
C LEU A 259 24.14 19.26 26.19
N VAL A 260 23.52 20.37 25.80
CA VAL A 260 23.99 21.71 26.19
C VAL A 260 23.72 21.98 27.68
N VAL A 261 22.63 21.46 28.24
CA VAL A 261 22.32 21.61 29.67
C VAL A 261 23.25 20.75 30.54
N LEU A 262 23.67 19.56 30.09
CA LEU A 262 24.67 18.76 30.81
C LEU A 262 26.08 19.36 30.73
N ALA A 263 26.46 20.02 29.63
CA ALA A 263 27.75 20.69 29.52
C ALA A 263 27.86 21.91 30.45
N ALA A 264 26.77 22.65 30.65
CA ALA A 264 26.73 23.78 31.59
C ALA A 264 26.79 23.32 33.06
N ALA A 265 26.18 22.17 33.40
CA ALA A 265 26.26 21.60 34.74
C ALA A 265 27.61 20.94 35.06
N GLY A 266 28.29 20.36 34.06
CA GLY A 266 29.62 19.76 34.22
C GLY A 266 30.75 20.78 34.41
N ALA A 267 30.62 22.00 33.85
CA ALA A 267 31.63 23.05 34.02
C ALA A 267 31.69 23.63 35.45
N ALA A 268 30.64 23.47 36.25
CA ALA A 268 30.62 23.94 37.64
C ALA A 268 31.31 22.97 38.63
N VAL A 269 31.54 21.71 38.25
CA VAL A 269 32.06 20.66 39.15
C VAL A 269 33.57 20.42 38.96
N LEU A 270 34.18 20.85 37.85
CA LEU A 270 35.60 20.60 37.53
C LEU A 270 36.51 21.82 37.67
N SER A 271 36.28 22.68 38.67
CA SER A 271 37.18 23.79 39.00
C SER A 271 38.54 23.36 39.59
N SER A 272 38.88 22.07 39.55
CA SER A 272 40.09 21.52 40.16
C SER A 272 40.76 20.53 39.23
N ASN A 273 41.25 20.99 38.06
CA ASN A 273 42.45 20.54 37.34
C ASN A 273 42.32 20.82 35.82
N ARG A 274 42.96 21.89 35.34
CA ARG A 274 42.73 22.47 34.00
C ARG A 274 43.39 21.68 32.86
N GLU A 275 44.48 20.97 33.12
CA GLU A 275 45.25 20.27 32.07
C GLU A 275 44.67 18.89 31.73
N GLY A 276 44.20 18.12 32.71
CA GLY A 276 43.58 16.81 32.48
C GLY A 276 42.23 16.86 31.77
N ALA A 277 41.43 17.90 32.02
CA ALA A 277 40.14 18.08 31.36
C ALA A 277 40.29 18.33 29.84
N THR A 278 41.40 18.94 29.41
CA THR A 278 41.63 19.27 27.99
C THR A 278 42.04 18.06 27.16
N SER A 279 42.76 17.09 27.73
CA SER A 279 43.18 15.87 27.03
C SER A 279 42.04 14.87 26.89
N GLU A 280 41.18 14.73 27.91
CA GLU A 280 39.99 13.86 27.84
C GLU A 280 38.93 14.42 26.87
N LEU A 281 38.71 15.74 26.87
CA LEU A 281 37.83 16.38 25.89
C LEU A 281 38.34 16.19 24.45
N LYS A 282 39.66 16.28 24.24
CA LYS A 282 40.26 16.07 22.92
C LYS A 282 40.11 14.62 22.46
N SER A 283 40.36 13.66 23.35
CA SER A 283 40.13 12.22 23.10
C SER A 283 38.68 11.91 22.73
N LEU A 284 37.71 12.50 23.44
CA LEU A 284 36.28 12.32 23.16
C LEU A 284 35.84 12.97 21.83
N VAL A 285 36.41 14.13 21.49
CA VAL A 285 36.15 14.82 20.22
C VAL A 285 36.76 14.06 19.03
N ASP A 286 37.96 13.52 19.20
CA ASP A 286 38.66 12.74 18.17
C ASP A 286 37.98 11.38 17.95
N SER A 287 37.42 10.77 19.01
CA SER A 287 36.65 9.52 18.94
C SER A 287 35.27 9.66 18.26
N LEU A 288 34.69 10.86 18.25
CA LEU A 288 33.35 11.12 17.70
C LEU A 288 33.34 11.63 16.24
N GLU A 289 34.50 11.71 15.58
CA GLU A 289 34.67 12.32 14.23
C GLU A 289 34.01 13.71 14.07
N LEU A 290 33.98 14.51 15.15
CA LEU A 290 33.28 15.80 15.18
C LEU A 290 34.00 16.93 14.42
N HIS A 291 35.20 16.66 13.89
CA HIS A 291 36.02 17.60 13.14
C HIS A 291 35.31 18.17 11.90
N GLN A 292 34.39 17.41 11.28
CA GLN A 292 33.60 17.89 10.13
C GLN A 292 32.56 18.96 10.52
N TYR A 293 32.18 19.03 11.80
CA TYR A 293 31.16 19.96 12.31
C TYR A 293 31.75 21.14 13.10
N TYR A 294 33.06 21.15 13.32
CA TYR A 294 33.76 22.18 14.09
C TYR A 294 33.49 23.60 13.57
N ASN A 295 33.57 23.80 12.26
CA ASN A 295 33.35 25.11 11.62
C ASN A 295 31.88 25.57 11.72
N ALA A 296 30.93 24.63 11.66
CA ALA A 296 29.50 24.95 11.78
C ALA A 296 29.13 25.37 13.21
N ILE A 297 29.74 24.73 14.22
CA ILE A 297 29.50 25.03 15.63
C ILE A 297 30.10 26.39 16.03
N ILE A 298 31.33 26.70 15.57
CA ILE A 298 31.98 28.01 15.83
C ILE A 298 31.18 29.17 15.20
N THR A 299 30.59 28.94 14.03
CA THR A 299 29.77 29.95 13.33
C THR A 299 28.45 30.21 14.06
N ALA A 300 27.84 29.18 14.63
CA ALA A 300 26.58 29.30 15.39
C ALA A 300 26.75 29.98 16.75
N LEU A 301 27.96 30.00 17.33
CA LEU A 301 28.26 30.66 18.61
C LEU A 301 28.66 32.14 18.46
N LYS A 302 28.81 32.64 17.22
CA LYS A 302 29.19 34.03 16.93
C LYS A 302 28.01 34.95 16.57
N ASN A 303 26.78 34.43 16.53
CA ASN A 303 25.53 35.16 16.35
C ASN A 303 24.63 34.99 17.57
#